data_AF-B0DLE2-F1
#
_entry.id   AF-B0DLE2-F1
#
_cell.length_a   1.000
_cell.length_b   1.000
_cell.length_c   1.000
_cell.angle_alpha   90.00
_cell.angle_beta   90.00
_cell.angle_gamma   90.00
#
_symmetry.space_group_name_H-M   'P 1'
#
loop_
_entity.id
_entity.type
_entity.pdbx_description
1 polymer ?
#
loop_
_entity_poly.entity_id
_entity_poly.type
_entity_poly.pdbx_seq_one_letter_code
_entity_poly.pdbx_strand_id
1 'polypeptide(L)'
;MKTCQFADFRLTPGGKTRTETKKTVVVAGAYVIQCCPFSEVDTEIDYICRMSRQWIKTWRNPFATASWIHLTLVRCHPFDDGNGRLVRLISSIPLLRHGYPPISISLNQRADYYDAINKAFEGDHEPLIQCMLKGMQETIASVQ
;
A
#
# COMPACT_ATOMS: atom_id res chain seq x y z
N MET A 1 -0.64 -6.43 -17.46
CA MET A 1 0.05 -6.65 -16.17
C MET A 1 1.42 -7.22 -16.54
N LYS A 2 2.55 -6.51 -16.34
CA LYS A 2 3.88 -6.84 -16.93
C LYS A 2 4.93 -7.33 -15.90
N THR A 3 4.51 -7.85 -14.75
CA THR A 3 5.42 -8.50 -13.78
C THR A 3 5.09 -9.98 -13.67
N CYS A 4 6.10 -10.80 -13.36
CA CYS A 4 6.01 -12.26 -13.45
C CYS A 4 5.56 -12.75 -14.83
N GLN A 5 6.00 -12.05 -15.88
CA GLN A 5 5.77 -12.45 -17.27
C GLN A 5 7.07 -12.98 -17.86
N PHE A 6 6.94 -14.06 -18.63
CA PHE A 6 7.91 -14.45 -19.62
C PHE A 6 7.42 -13.89 -20.96
N ALA A 7 8.10 -12.87 -21.47
CA ALA A 7 7.78 -12.22 -22.74
C ALA A 7 9.07 -11.85 -23.45
N ASP A 8 9.09 -11.93 -24.79
CA ASP A 8 10.27 -11.62 -25.62
C ASP A 8 11.55 -12.36 -25.17
N PHE A 9 11.41 -13.64 -24.76
CA PHE A 9 12.47 -14.47 -24.18
C PHE A 9 13.15 -13.89 -22.92
N ARG A 10 12.53 -12.89 -22.28
CA ARG A 10 12.96 -12.34 -20.99
C ARG A 10 11.94 -12.69 -19.91
N LEU A 11 12.45 -13.22 -18.80
CA LEU A 11 11.69 -13.35 -17.56
C LEU A 11 11.84 -12.07 -16.75
N THR A 12 10.73 -11.44 -16.37
CA THR A 12 10.73 -10.44 -15.30
C THR A 12 10.45 -11.15 -13.97
N PRO A 13 11.47 -11.46 -13.16
CA PRO A 13 11.29 -12.23 -11.93
C PRO A 13 10.48 -11.41 -10.91
N GLY A 14 9.54 -12.06 -10.24
CA GLY A 14 8.87 -11.50 -9.08
C GLY A 14 9.84 -11.35 -7.90
N GLY A 15 9.54 -10.41 -7.00
CA GLY A 15 10.30 -10.25 -5.74
C GLY A 15 11.63 -9.53 -5.86
N LYS A 16 11.99 -8.99 -7.03
CA LYS A 16 13.13 -8.07 -7.17
C LYS A 16 12.65 -6.64 -7.11
N THR A 17 13.29 -5.82 -6.27
CA THR A 17 13.07 -4.37 -6.24
C THR A 17 13.45 -3.76 -7.57
N ARG A 18 12.84 -2.62 -7.89
CA ARG A 18 13.08 -1.95 -9.17
C ARG A 18 14.51 -1.42 -9.21
N THR A 19 15.14 -1.58 -10.36
CA THR A 19 16.53 -1.18 -10.62
C THR A 19 16.64 0.15 -11.36
N GLU A 20 15.50 0.78 -11.67
CA GLU A 20 15.42 2.07 -12.35
C GLU A 20 14.56 3.05 -11.54
N THR A 21 14.94 4.34 -11.59
CA THR A 21 14.09 5.40 -11.03
C THR A 21 12.83 5.51 -11.87
N LYS A 22 11.68 5.16 -11.27
CA LYS A 22 10.41 5.66 -11.80
C LYS A 22 10.32 7.14 -11.45
N LYS A 23 10.42 8.00 -12.47
CA LYS A 23 9.86 9.36 -12.36
C LYS A 23 8.41 9.21 -11.90
N THR A 24 7.97 10.14 -11.05
CA THR A 24 6.67 10.14 -10.38
C THR A 24 5.63 9.27 -11.07
N VAL A 25 5.18 8.24 -10.36
CA VAL A 25 4.11 7.39 -10.89
C VAL A 25 2.83 8.20 -10.87
N VAL A 26 2.31 8.49 -12.07
CA VAL A 26 0.96 9.06 -12.23
C VAL A 26 -0.03 7.93 -12.03
N VAL A 27 -0.69 7.92 -10.87
CA VAL A 27 -1.74 6.95 -10.59
C VAL A 27 -3.04 7.49 -11.17
N ALA A 28 -3.63 6.75 -12.12
CA ALA A 28 -4.91 7.07 -12.74
C ALA A 28 -5.03 8.48 -13.37
N GLY A 29 -3.94 9.00 -13.94
CA GLY A 29 -3.95 10.25 -14.74
C GLY A 29 -3.98 11.56 -13.95
N ALA A 30 -4.25 11.53 -12.64
CA ALA A 30 -4.43 12.75 -11.84
C ALA A 30 -3.44 12.91 -10.67
N TYR A 31 -2.80 11.83 -10.20
CA TYR A 31 -2.08 11.86 -8.91
C TYR A 31 -0.61 11.51 -9.03
N VAL A 32 0.23 12.44 -8.58
CA VAL A 32 1.70 12.43 -8.71
C VAL A 32 2.29 11.97 -7.37
N ILE A 33 2.64 10.68 -7.26
CA ILE A 33 3.33 10.16 -6.07
C ILE A 33 4.85 10.21 -6.29
N GLN A 34 5.55 11.00 -5.47
CA GLN A 34 7.01 11.00 -5.46
C GLN A 34 7.53 9.71 -4.80
N CYS A 35 8.21 8.88 -5.59
CA CYS A 35 8.75 7.61 -5.15
C CYS A 35 10.17 7.74 -4.57
N CYS A 36 10.56 6.78 -3.73
CA CYS A 36 11.94 6.63 -3.25
C CYS A 36 12.94 6.47 -4.42
N PRO A 37 14.14 7.05 -4.39
CA PRO A 37 15.18 6.75 -5.38
C PRO A 37 15.50 5.25 -5.43
N PHE A 38 15.70 4.66 -6.61
CA PHE A 38 15.85 3.19 -6.72
C PHE A 38 17.05 2.64 -5.94
N SER A 39 18.14 3.42 -5.83
CA SER A 39 19.34 3.07 -5.07
C SER A 39 19.10 2.96 -3.56
N GLU A 40 18.00 3.54 -3.06
CA GLU A 40 17.64 3.58 -1.65
C GLU A 40 16.46 2.67 -1.30
N VAL A 41 15.82 2.04 -2.30
CA VAL A 41 14.60 1.24 -2.10
C VAL A 41 14.82 0.12 -1.09
N ASP A 42 15.92 -0.64 -1.19
CA ASP A 42 16.19 -1.76 -0.30
C ASP A 42 16.36 -1.28 1.16
N THR A 43 17.11 -0.19 1.35
CA THR A 43 17.29 0.46 2.66
C THR A 43 15.96 0.95 3.24
N GLU A 44 15.13 1.57 2.41
CA GLU A 44 13.82 2.07 2.80
C GLU A 44 12.87 0.92 3.17
N ILE A 45 12.89 -0.18 2.44
CA ILE A 45 12.09 -1.38 2.76
C ILE A 45 12.54 -2.00 4.09
N ASP A 46 13.84 -2.10 4.34
CA ASP A 46 14.37 -2.58 5.62
C ASP A 46 13.92 -1.68 6.79
N TYR A 47 13.96 -0.36 6.59
CA TYR A 47 13.44 0.61 7.55
C TYR A 47 11.94 0.41 7.80
N ILE A 48 11.13 0.36 6.74
CA ILE A 48 9.67 0.14 6.82
C ILE A 48 9.40 -1.16 7.57
N CYS A 49 10.04 -2.28 7.20
CA CYS A 49 9.85 -3.57 7.86
C CYS A 49 10.18 -3.52 9.36
N ARG A 50 11.29 -2.87 9.74
CA ARG A 50 11.69 -2.72 11.14
C ARG A 50 10.65 -1.91 11.92
N MET A 51 10.23 -0.78 11.39
CA MET A 51 9.24 0.09 12.02
C MET A 51 7.86 -0.58 12.08
N SER A 52 7.39 -1.23 11.01
CA SER A 52 6.13 -1.97 11.00
C SER A 52 6.08 -3.03 12.09
N ARG A 53 7.17 -3.81 12.29
CA ARG A 53 7.24 -4.80 13.38
C ARG A 53 7.11 -4.15 14.75
N GLN A 54 7.75 -2.99 14.94
CA GLN A 54 7.64 -2.24 16.19
C GLN A 54 6.21 -1.74 16.39
N TRP A 55 5.62 -1.05 15.42
CA TRP A 55 4.26 -0.50 15.52
C TRP A 55 3.21 -1.59 15.74
N ILE A 56 3.29 -2.71 15.01
CA ILE A 56 2.38 -3.84 15.20
C ILE A 56 2.46 -4.40 16.64
N LYS A 57 3.62 -4.29 17.30
CA LYS A 57 3.81 -4.74 18.68
C LYS A 57 3.38 -3.71 19.72
N THR A 58 3.57 -2.41 19.45
CA THR A 58 3.46 -1.34 20.45
C THR A 58 2.21 -0.47 20.32
N TRP A 59 1.66 -0.29 19.13
CA TRP A 59 0.51 0.57 18.91
C TRP A 59 -0.80 -0.10 19.27
N ARG A 60 -1.64 0.62 20.03
CA ARG A 60 -2.97 0.17 20.44
C ARG A 60 -4.03 0.34 19.35
N ASN A 61 -3.82 1.24 18.39
CA ASN A 61 -4.77 1.47 17.29
C ASN A 61 -4.31 0.73 16.02
N PRO A 62 -4.97 -0.37 15.63
CA PRO A 62 -4.58 -1.13 14.45
C PRO A 62 -4.84 -0.39 13.14
N PHE A 63 -5.81 0.53 13.09
CA PHE A 63 -6.10 1.34 11.90
C PHE A 63 -5.04 2.41 11.67
N ALA A 64 -4.57 3.07 12.73
CA ALA A 64 -3.43 3.98 12.63
C ALA A 64 -2.19 3.23 12.12
N THR A 65 -1.93 2.03 12.66
CA THR A 65 -0.82 1.16 12.23
C THR A 65 -0.96 0.81 10.75
N ALA A 66 -2.14 0.37 10.33
CA ALA A 66 -2.44 0.02 8.95
C ALA A 66 -2.24 1.21 8.00
N SER A 67 -2.76 2.40 8.37
CA SER A 67 -2.62 3.63 7.60
C SER A 67 -1.15 4.04 7.42
N TRP A 68 -0.34 3.95 8.47
CA TRP A 68 1.08 4.26 8.40
C TRP A 68 1.86 3.29 7.49
N ILE A 69 1.65 1.98 7.66
CA ILE A 69 2.27 0.94 6.82
C ILE A 69 1.86 1.12 5.36
N HIS A 70 0.59 1.43 5.14
CA HIS A 70 0.05 1.65 3.81
C HIS A 70 0.73 2.82 3.12
N LEU A 71 0.73 3.99 3.77
CA LEU A 71 1.25 5.21 3.21
C LEU A 71 2.76 5.13 2.91
N THR A 72 3.53 4.55 3.83
CA THR A 72 4.99 4.39 3.68
C THR A 72 5.36 3.46 2.53
N LEU A 73 4.68 2.32 2.38
CA LEU A 73 4.91 1.41 1.25
C LEU A 73 4.48 1.99 -0.09
N VAL A 74 3.36 2.75 -0.13
CA VAL A 74 2.93 3.45 -1.35
C VAL A 74 3.97 4.49 -1.76
N ARG A 75 4.54 5.22 -0.80
CA ARG A 75 5.60 6.21 -1.05
C ARG A 75 6.89 5.59 -1.52
N CYS A 76 7.32 4.48 -0.91
CA CYS A 76 8.52 3.78 -1.33
C CYS A 76 8.40 3.28 -2.78
N HIS A 77 7.25 2.67 -3.10
CA HIS A 77 6.95 2.08 -4.40
C HIS A 77 8.08 1.14 -4.90
N PRO A 78 8.37 0.06 -4.15
CA PRO A 78 9.60 -0.73 -4.32
C PRO A 78 9.67 -1.58 -5.58
N PHE A 79 8.53 -1.98 -6.15
CA PHE A 79 8.47 -2.91 -7.29
C PHE A 79 8.02 -2.23 -8.58
N ASP A 80 8.21 -2.88 -9.73
CA ASP A 80 7.75 -2.36 -11.02
C ASP A 80 6.23 -2.47 -11.20
N ASP A 81 5.59 -3.43 -10.57
CA ASP A 81 4.14 -3.61 -10.54
C ASP A 81 3.79 -4.44 -9.29
N GLY A 82 2.52 -4.46 -8.91
CA GLY A 82 2.04 -5.18 -7.75
C GLY A 82 2.06 -4.37 -6.46
N ASN A 83 2.63 -3.16 -6.44
CA ASN A 83 2.73 -2.34 -5.23
C ASN A 83 1.38 -2.14 -4.54
N GLY A 84 0.32 -1.77 -5.27
CA GLY A 84 -1.00 -1.58 -4.65
C GLY A 84 -1.58 -2.85 -4.02
N ARG A 85 -1.30 -4.03 -4.59
CA ARG A 85 -1.73 -5.33 -4.05
C ARG A 85 -0.93 -5.67 -2.79
N LEU A 86 0.39 -5.51 -2.86
CA LEU A 86 1.30 -5.73 -1.74
C LEU A 86 0.96 -4.81 -0.56
N VAL A 87 0.81 -3.51 -0.83
CA VAL A 87 0.47 -2.49 0.17
C VAL A 87 -0.77 -2.89 0.95
N ARG A 88 -1.88 -3.23 0.26
CA ARG A 88 -3.12 -3.62 0.93
C ARG A 88 -2.95 -4.89 1.76
N LEU A 89 -2.22 -5.88 1.24
CA LEU A 89 -1.96 -7.13 1.93
C LEU A 89 -1.15 -6.90 3.23
N ILE A 90 -0.03 -6.20 3.14
CA ILE A 90 0.86 -5.96 4.29
C ILE A 90 0.21 -5.03 5.32
N SER A 91 -0.52 -4.00 4.86
CA SER A 91 -1.22 -3.08 5.75
C SER A 91 -2.41 -3.71 6.47
N SER A 92 -2.91 -4.85 5.98
CA SER A 92 -3.96 -5.62 6.65
C SER A 92 -3.47 -6.40 7.86
N ILE A 93 -2.16 -6.66 7.99
CA ILE A 93 -1.60 -7.44 9.10
C ILE A 93 -2.03 -6.93 10.49
N PRO A 94 -1.84 -5.64 10.85
CA PRO A 94 -2.28 -5.15 12.16
C PRO A 94 -3.78 -5.33 12.42
N LEU A 95 -4.61 -5.20 11.38
CA LEU A 95 -6.07 -5.33 11.46
C LEU A 95 -6.46 -6.79 11.72
N LEU A 96 -5.89 -7.72 10.95
CA LEU A 96 -6.11 -9.16 11.10
C LEU A 96 -5.70 -9.66 12.48
N ARG A 97 -4.59 -9.15 13.04
CA ARG A 97 -4.15 -9.50 14.40
C ARG A 97 -5.11 -9.06 15.50
N HIS A 98 -5.99 -8.10 15.21
CA HIS A 98 -7.04 -7.63 16.10
C HIS A 98 -8.43 -8.17 15.74
N GLY A 99 -8.52 -9.14 14.82
CA GLY A 99 -9.79 -9.78 14.44
C GLY A 99 -10.63 -8.99 13.45
N TYR A 100 -10.09 -7.93 12.83
CA TYR A 100 -10.79 -7.19 11.78
C TYR A 100 -10.58 -7.85 10.41
N PRO A 101 -11.53 -7.69 9.46
CA PRO A 101 -11.33 -8.09 8.08
C PRO A 101 -10.12 -7.39 7.43
N PRO A 102 -9.51 -8.00 6.40
CA PRO A 102 -8.45 -7.33 5.66
C PRO A 102 -8.98 -6.11 4.89
N ILE A 103 -8.08 -5.22 4.50
CA ILE A 103 -8.41 -4.04 3.70
C ILE A 103 -8.94 -4.50 2.33
N SER A 104 -10.21 -4.17 2.07
CA SER A 104 -10.87 -4.34 0.79
C SER A 104 -11.23 -2.96 0.25
N ILE A 105 -10.89 -2.66 -1.00
CA ILE A 105 -11.25 -1.37 -1.64
C ILE A 105 -12.01 -1.71 -2.91
N SER A 106 -13.30 -1.36 -2.94
CA SER A 106 -14.16 -1.60 -4.10
C SER A 106 -13.71 -0.77 -5.31
N LEU A 107 -13.93 -1.30 -6.52
CA LEU A 107 -13.61 -0.59 -7.77
C LEU A 107 -14.35 0.75 -7.87
N ASN A 108 -15.56 0.83 -7.33
CA ASN A 108 -16.37 2.05 -7.33
C ASN A 108 -15.81 3.15 -6.43
N GLN A 109 -14.97 2.80 -5.44
CA GLN A 109 -14.37 3.73 -4.49
C GLN A 109 -12.93 4.13 -4.88
N ARG A 110 -12.49 3.74 -6.07
CA ARG A 110 -11.08 3.88 -6.47
C ARG A 110 -10.62 5.34 -6.51
N ALA A 111 -11.47 6.26 -6.95
CA ALA A 111 -11.16 7.69 -6.98
C ALA A 111 -11.00 8.23 -5.56
N ASP A 112 -12.01 8.03 -4.70
CA ASP A 112 -12.00 8.43 -3.29
C ASP A 112 -10.77 7.91 -2.54
N TYR A 113 -10.39 6.65 -2.81
CA TYR A 113 -9.21 6.03 -2.20
C TYR A 113 -7.89 6.70 -2.63
N TYR A 114 -7.75 7.13 -3.88
CA TYR A 114 -6.57 7.87 -4.32
C TYR A 114 -6.52 9.27 -3.72
N ASP A 115 -7.66 9.97 -3.66
CA ASP A 115 -7.75 11.26 -2.97
C ASP A 115 -7.38 11.14 -1.49
N ALA A 116 -7.87 10.09 -0.83
CA ALA A 116 -7.57 9.80 0.56
C ALA A 116 -6.07 9.52 0.81
N ILE A 117 -5.39 8.85 -0.12
CA ILE A 117 -3.93 8.65 -0.05
C ILE A 117 -3.19 10.00 -0.10
N ASN A 118 -3.61 10.93 -0.94
CA ASN A 118 -2.95 12.25 -1.04
C ASN A 118 -3.16 13.08 0.22
N LYS A 119 -4.37 13.11 0.76
CA LYS A 119 -4.66 13.76 2.05
C LYS A 119 -3.81 13.15 3.17
N ALA A 120 -3.63 11.83 3.16
CA ALA A 120 -2.74 11.17 4.10
C ALA A 120 -1.27 11.57 3.93
N PHE A 121 -0.80 11.85 2.71
CA PHE A 121 0.53 12.42 2.48
C PHE A 121 0.68 13.85 3.02
N GLU A 122 -0.41 14.61 3.08
CA GLU A 122 -0.47 15.94 3.68
C GLU A 122 -0.61 15.89 5.22
N GLY A 123 -0.77 14.70 5.79
CA GLY A 123 -0.87 14.45 7.24
C GLY A 123 -2.30 14.15 7.72
N ASP A 124 -3.31 14.26 6.87
CA ASP A 124 -4.68 13.89 7.19
C ASP A 124 -4.94 12.41 6.86
N HIS A 125 -4.74 11.55 7.84
CA HIS A 125 -4.93 10.10 7.70
C HIS A 125 -6.39 9.65 7.79
N GLU A 126 -7.29 10.53 8.24
CA GLU A 126 -8.69 10.18 8.51
C GLU A 126 -9.41 9.66 7.25
N PRO A 127 -9.34 10.33 6.08
CA PRO A 127 -9.97 9.86 4.85
C PRO A 127 -9.51 8.46 4.44
N LEU A 128 -8.23 8.16 4.62
CA LEU A 128 -7.67 6.84 4.26
C LEU A 128 -8.21 5.75 5.18
N ILE A 129 -8.30 6.03 6.48
CA ILE A 129 -8.88 5.11 7.47
C ILE A 129 -10.38 4.89 7.16
N GLN A 130 -11.11 5.95 6.80
CA GLN A 130 -12.52 5.83 6.41
C GLN A 130 -12.73 4.97 5.16
N CYS A 131 -11.85 5.08 4.16
CA CYS A 131 -11.89 4.16 3.01
C CYS A 131 -11.68 2.69 3.43
N MET A 132 -10.73 2.42 4.35
CA MET A 132 -10.51 1.08 4.87
C MET A 132 -11.74 0.55 5.62
N LEU A 133 -12.34 1.37 6.48
CA LEU A 133 -13.53 1.01 7.27
C LEU A 133 -14.74 0.72 6.38
N LYS A 134 -15.01 1.59 5.39
CA LYS A 134 -16.12 1.42 4.45
C LYS A 134 -16.01 0.09 3.71
N GLY A 135 -14.82 -0.24 3.22
CA GLY A 135 -14.57 -1.51 2.55
C GLY A 135 -14.74 -2.74 3.45
N MET A 136 -14.37 -2.63 4.73
CA MET A 136 -14.64 -3.69 5.72
C MET A 136 -16.13 -3.85 5.99
N GLN A 137 -16.88 -2.76 6.15
CA GLN A 137 -18.33 -2.78 6.36
C GLN A 137 -19.04 -3.46 5.20
N GLU A 138 -18.70 -3.10 3.96
CA GLU A 138 -19.23 -3.74 2.75
C GLU A 138 -18.91 -5.24 2.72
N THR A 139 -17.69 -5.62 3.10
CA THR A 139 -17.26 -7.03 3.15
C THR A 139 -18.06 -7.82 4.20
N ILE A 140 -18.22 -7.28 5.41
CA ILE A 140 -19.00 -7.92 6.48
C ILE A 140 -20.46 -8.08 6.04
N ALA A 141 -21.05 -7.03 5.47
CA ALA A 141 -22.43 -7.06 4.99
C ALA A 141 -22.66 -8.08 3.87
N SER A 142 -21.63 -8.44 3.10
CA SER A 142 -21.74 -9.43 2.02
C SER A 142 -21.72 -10.90 2.49
N VAL A 143 -21.34 -11.16 3.75
CA VAL A 143 -21.20 -12.51 4.33
C VAL A 143 -22.33 -12.82 5.33
N GLN A 144 -23.17 -11.83 5.65
CA GLN A 144 -24.38 -11.96 6.47
C GLN A 144 -25.60 -12.23 5.60
#